data_AF-A0A3A2Z2J7-F1
#
_entry.id   AF-A0A3A2Z2J7-F1
#
_cell.length_a   1.000
_cell.length_b   1.000
_cell.length_c   1.000
_cell.angle_alpha   90.00
_cell.angle_beta   90.00
_cell.angle_gamma   90.00
#
_symmetry.space_group_name_H-M   'P 1'
#
loop_
_entity.id
_entity.type
_entity.pdbx_description
1 polymer ?
#
loop_
_entity_poly.entity_id
_entity_poly.type
_entity_poly.pdbx_seq_one_letter_code
_entity_poly.pdbx_strand_id
1 'polypeptide(L)'
;SGIPSSLRTLKIQRNWLSSLTAWGHLTNLQYLDVSGNALESLDGFSSLIHLRELKANDNSIRNIDGVFGLNGLLSLKLRNNCLTSVDFEGADL
;
A
#
# COMPACT_ATOMS: atom_id res chain seq x y z
N SER A 1 4.02 -13.96 13.58
CA SER A 1 3.11 -12.81 13.51
C SER A 1 1.70 -13.28 13.88
N GLY A 2 0.95 -12.50 14.66
CA GLY A 2 -0.41 -12.88 15.10
C GLY A 2 -1.50 -12.68 14.05
N ILE A 3 -1.14 -12.28 12.84
CA ILE A 3 -2.08 -12.02 11.74
C ILE A 3 -2.09 -13.25 10.82
N PRO A 4 -3.26 -13.82 10.51
CA PRO A 4 -3.34 -15.02 9.68
C PRO A 4 -2.98 -14.72 8.23
N SER A 5 -2.22 -15.62 7.60
CA SER A 5 -1.84 -15.52 6.17
C SER A 5 -3.02 -15.67 5.21
N SER A 6 -4.18 -16.14 5.70
CA SER A 6 -5.43 -16.24 4.94
C SER A 6 -6.20 -14.92 4.86
N LEU A 7 -5.73 -13.86 5.52
CA LEU A 7 -6.40 -12.57 5.54
C LEU A 7 -6.48 -11.97 4.13
N ARG A 8 -7.70 -11.61 3.71
CA ARG A 8 -7.96 -10.97 2.40
C ARG A 8 -8.21 -9.47 2.51
N THR A 9 -8.63 -9.00 3.68
CA THR A 9 -9.02 -7.62 3.91
C THR A 9 -8.40 -7.14 5.21
N LEU A 10 -7.64 -6.04 5.14
CA LEU A 10 -7.07 -5.39 6.31
C LEU A 10 -7.45 -3.92 6.29
N LYS A 11 -7.99 -3.44 7.41
CA LYS A 11 -8.37 -2.04 7.64
C LYS A 11 -7.70 -1.59 8.92
N ILE A 12 -6.76 -0.66 8.79
CA ILE A 12 -5.93 -0.15 9.89
C ILE A 12 -5.79 1.37 9.79
N GLN A 13 -6.89 2.03 9.47
CA GLN A 13 -6.94 3.48 9.42
C GLN A 13 -6.65 4.11 10.78
N ARG A 14 -5.95 5.26 10.80
CA ARG A 14 -5.71 6.07 12.01
C ARG A 14 -4.95 5.35 13.14
N ASN A 15 -3.85 4.68 12.80
CA ASN A 15 -2.98 3.96 13.75
C ASN A 15 -1.54 4.49 13.79
N TRP A 16 -1.28 5.70 13.27
CA TRP A 16 0.05 6.34 13.23
C TRP A 16 1.16 5.44 12.66
N LEU A 17 0.81 4.56 11.71
CA LEU A 17 1.79 3.70 11.06
C LEU A 17 2.77 4.56 10.25
N SER A 18 4.06 4.43 10.52
CA SER A 18 5.14 5.11 9.79
C SER A 18 5.86 4.19 8.81
N SER A 19 5.81 2.87 9.02
CA SER A 19 6.42 1.86 8.16
C SER A 19 5.69 0.53 8.24
N LEU A 20 5.80 -0.28 7.18
CA LEU A 20 5.03 -1.51 6.96
C LEU A 20 5.90 -2.75 6.72
N THR A 21 7.12 -2.75 7.25
CA THR A 21 8.13 -3.79 7.07
C THR A 21 7.72 -5.21 7.51
N ALA A 22 6.59 -5.38 8.21
CA ALA A 22 6.15 -6.68 8.73
C ALA A 22 5.06 -7.40 7.89
N TRP A 23 4.63 -6.85 6.76
CA TRP A 23 3.43 -7.35 6.05
C TRP A 23 3.71 -8.34 4.91
N GLY A 24 4.98 -8.70 4.68
CA GLY A 24 5.37 -9.60 3.60
C GLY A 24 4.71 -10.99 3.61
N HIS A 25 4.22 -11.44 4.77
CA HIS A 25 3.51 -12.73 4.91
C HIS A 25 2.03 -12.68 4.51
N LEU A 26 1.47 -11.49 4.26
CA LEU A 26 0.05 -11.29 3.90
C LEU A 26 -0.18 -11.38 2.39
N THR A 27 0.42 -12.37 1.73
CA THR A 27 0.39 -12.50 0.26
C THR A 27 -1.02 -12.66 -0.31
N ASN A 28 -1.98 -13.15 0.48
CA ASN A 28 -3.39 -13.31 0.08
C ASN A 28 -4.23 -12.04 0.21
N LEU A 29 -3.64 -10.93 0.67
CA LEU A 29 -4.37 -9.68 0.88
C LEU A 29 -4.85 -9.11 -0.46
N GLN A 30 -6.14 -8.76 -0.54
CA GLN A 30 -6.79 -8.23 -1.73
C GLN A 30 -7.26 -6.78 -1.54
N TYR A 31 -7.66 -6.43 -0.31
CA TYR A 31 -8.06 -5.08 0.05
C TYR A 31 -7.26 -4.60 1.25
N LEU A 32 -6.66 -3.43 1.11
CA LEU A 32 -5.91 -2.77 2.17
C LEU A 32 -6.32 -1.31 2.32
N ASP A 33 -6.65 -0.92 3.55
CA ASP A 33 -6.88 0.48 3.93
C ASP A 33 -5.96 0.90 5.07
N VAL A 34 -5.03 1.79 4.75
CA VAL A 34 -4.06 2.42 5.65
C VAL A 34 -4.27 3.93 5.71
N SER A 35 -5.47 4.41 5.41
CA SER A 35 -5.73 5.85 5.36
C SER A 35 -5.59 6.52 6.74
N GLY A 36 -5.11 7.76 6.79
CA GLY A 36 -4.94 8.50 8.04
C GLY A 36 -3.77 7.98 8.90
N ASN A 37 -2.70 7.50 8.29
CA ASN A 37 -1.47 7.11 8.97
C ASN A 37 -0.35 8.12 8.66
N ALA A 38 0.91 7.77 8.95
CA ALA A 38 2.07 8.63 8.73
C ALA A 38 3.05 7.99 7.72
N LEU A 39 2.52 7.26 6.72
CA LEU A 39 3.35 6.59 5.73
C LEU A 39 3.99 7.60 4.79
N GLU A 40 5.29 7.44 4.53
CA GLU A 40 6.05 8.29 3.60
C GLU A 40 6.35 7.60 2.26
N SER A 41 6.28 6.27 2.22
CA SER A 41 6.47 5.46 1.01
C SER A 41 5.54 4.25 0.97
N LEU A 42 5.50 3.61 -0.19
CA LEU A 42 4.70 2.41 -0.49
C LEU A 42 5.54 1.12 -0.51
N ASP A 43 6.82 1.17 -0.15
CA ASP A 43 7.78 0.06 -0.40
C ASP A 43 7.42 -1.25 0.32
N GLY A 44 6.73 -1.15 1.46
CA GLY A 44 6.25 -2.30 2.24
C GLY A 44 5.13 -3.10 1.57
N PHE A 45 4.62 -2.65 0.42
CA PHE A 45 3.52 -3.31 -0.30
C PHE A 45 3.96 -4.27 -1.39
N SER A 46 5.23 -4.22 -1.83
CA SER A 46 5.75 -5.02 -2.95
C SER A 46 5.45 -6.53 -2.87
N SER A 47 5.36 -7.09 -1.66
CA SER A 47 5.06 -8.52 -1.45
C SER A 47 3.57 -8.88 -1.54
N LEU A 48 2.67 -7.90 -1.61
CA LEU A 48 1.21 -8.09 -1.62
C LEU A 48 0.70 -8.35 -3.05
N ILE A 49 1.26 -9.34 -3.73
CA ILE A 49 1.05 -9.61 -5.16
C ILE A 49 -0.42 -9.84 -5.58
N HIS A 50 -1.31 -10.15 -4.64
CA HIS A 50 -2.74 -10.33 -4.89
C HIS A 50 -3.60 -9.11 -4.56
N LEU A 51 -2.98 -7.98 -4.21
CA LEU A 51 -3.69 -6.76 -3.85
C LEU A 51 -4.45 -6.21 -5.07
N ARG A 52 -5.73 -5.93 -4.87
CA ARG A 52 -6.65 -5.38 -5.89
C ARG A 52 -7.01 -3.94 -5.59
N GLU A 53 -7.12 -3.58 -4.31
CA GLU A 53 -7.41 -2.21 -3.89
C GLU A 53 -6.50 -1.78 -2.74
N LEU A 54 -5.83 -0.63 -2.93
CA LEU A 54 -5.03 0.05 -1.91
C LEU A 54 -5.59 1.44 -1.64
N LYS A 55 -5.95 1.72 -0.39
CA LYS A 55 -6.28 3.05 0.10
C LYS A 55 -5.22 3.53 1.07
N ALA A 56 -4.53 4.60 0.71
CA ALA A 56 -3.55 5.26 1.56
C ALA A 56 -3.78 6.79 1.53
N ASN A 57 -5.05 7.20 1.63
CA ASN A 57 -5.38 8.62 1.72
C ASN A 57 -4.87 9.20 3.05
N ASP A 58 -4.67 10.51 3.11
CA ASP A 58 -4.30 11.22 4.35
C ASP A 58 -3.03 10.59 4.99
N ASN A 59 -1.96 10.53 4.20
CA ASN A 59 -0.62 10.09 4.61
C ASN A 59 0.41 11.12 4.11
N SER A 60 1.70 10.81 4.20
CA SER A 60 2.81 11.68 3.77
C SER A 60 3.58 11.11 2.57
N ILE A 61 2.90 10.33 1.71
CA ILE A 61 3.53 9.58 0.61
C ILE A 61 4.06 10.54 -0.46
N ARG A 62 5.30 10.33 -0.90
CA ARG A 62 5.98 11.21 -1.89
C ARG A 62 6.22 10.58 -3.26
N ASN A 63 6.16 9.25 -3.37
CA ASN A 63 6.31 8.51 -4.62
C ASN A 63 5.39 7.28 -4.63
N ILE A 64 5.29 6.63 -5.79
CA ILE A 64 4.43 5.45 -5.96
C ILE A 64 5.20 4.17 -6.34
N ASP A 65 6.53 4.19 -6.26
CA ASP A 65 7.39 3.11 -6.80
C ASP A 65 7.07 1.74 -6.17
N GLY A 66 6.70 1.73 -4.89
CA GLY A 66 6.30 0.54 -4.15
C GLY A 66 5.05 -0.18 -4.66
N VAL A 67 4.29 0.40 -5.62
CA VAL A 67 3.14 -0.28 -6.25
C VAL A 67 3.44 -0.87 -7.63
N PHE A 68 4.61 -0.64 -8.23
CA PHE A 68 4.92 -1.15 -9.58
C PHE A 68 4.97 -2.68 -9.65
N GLY A 69 5.27 -3.37 -8.54
CA GLY A 69 5.20 -4.83 -8.45
C GLY A 69 3.79 -5.40 -8.24
N LEU A 70 2.76 -4.56 -8.13
CA LEU A 70 1.38 -4.97 -7.84
C LEU A 70 0.59 -5.14 -9.13
N ASN A 71 0.96 -6.12 -9.97
CA ASN A 71 0.34 -6.38 -11.27
C ASN A 71 -1.17 -6.62 -11.22
N GLY A 72 -1.71 -6.97 -10.04
CA GLY A 72 -3.13 -7.19 -9.82
C GLY A 72 -3.92 -5.94 -9.40
N LEU A 73 -3.26 -4.80 -9.16
CA LEU A 73 -3.88 -3.61 -8.56
C LEU A 73 -4.86 -2.96 -9.53
N LEU A 74 -6.12 -2.83 -9.10
CA LEU A 74 -7.20 -2.24 -9.89
C LEU A 74 -7.56 -0.83 -9.43
N SER A 75 -7.27 -0.50 -8.17
CA SER A 75 -7.61 0.79 -7.58
C SER A 75 -6.54 1.24 -6.58
N LEU A 76 -5.97 2.42 -6.83
CA LEU A 76 -5.03 3.11 -5.96
C LEU A 76 -5.60 4.47 -5.55
N LYS A 77 -5.76 4.70 -4.23
CA LYS A 77 -6.29 5.96 -3.68
C LYS A 77 -5.25 6.61 -2.78
N LEU A 78 -4.76 7.77 -3.22
CA LEU A 78 -3.66 8.52 -2.60
C LEU A 78 -4.03 9.99 -2.33
N ARG A 79 -5.32 10.28 -2.10
CA ARG A 79 -5.76 11.66 -1.81
C ARG A 79 -5.07 12.20 -0.57
N ASN A 80 -4.76 13.51 -0.55
CA ASN A 80 -4.13 14.18 0.59
C ASN A 80 -2.82 13.50 1.01
N ASN A 81 -1.90 13.40 0.04
CA ASN A 81 -0.50 12.99 0.25
C ASN A 81 0.43 14.10 -0.25
N CYS A 82 1.74 13.84 -0.21
CA CYS A 82 2.80 14.78 -0.59
C CYS A 82 3.35 14.52 -2.00
N LEU A 83 2.53 13.98 -2.91
CA LEU A 83 2.91 13.71 -4.30
C LEU A 83 2.98 15.02 -5.09
N THR A 84 4.16 15.34 -5.63
CA THR A 84 4.37 16.51 -6.51
C THR A 84 4.40 16.13 -7.98
N SER A 85 4.81 14.89 -8.27
CA SER A 85 4.91 14.32 -9.61
C SER A 85 4.63 12.82 -9.52
N VAL A 86 4.29 12.24 -10.66
CA VAL A 86 4.15 10.79 -10.80
C VAL A 86 5.02 10.37 -11.97
N ASP A 87 5.92 9.44 -11.72
CA ASP A 87 6.78 8.83 -12.73
C ASP A 87 6.32 7.39 -12.96
N PHE A 88 6.34 6.95 -14.22
CA PHE A 88 5.95 5.62 -14.65
C PHE A 88 7.07 4.91 -15.44
N GLU A 89 8.28 5.46 -15.53
CA GLU A 89 9.38 4.84 -16.27
C GLU A 89 9.72 3.42 -15.77
N GLY A 90 9.42 3.11 -14.49
CA GLY A 90 9.61 1.80 -13.88
C GLY A 90 8.38 0.89 -13.87
N ALA A 91 7.27 1.30 -14.46
CA ALA A 91 6.02 0.52 -14.45
C ALA A 91 5.93 -0.40 -15.67
N ASP A 92 5.61 -1.68 -15.44
CA ASP A 92 5.26 -2.64 -16.49
C ASP A 92 3.78 -2.43 -16.88
N LEU A 93 3.53 -1.44 -17.75
CA LEU A 93 2.20 -1.01 -18.22
C LEU A 93 1.82 -1.63 -19.57
#